data_AF-A0A9X8ZZ89-F1
#
_entry.id   AF-A0A9X8ZZ89-F1
#
_cell.length_a   1.000
_cell.length_b   1.000
_cell.length_c   1.000
_cell.angle_alpha   90.00
_cell.angle_beta   90.00
_cell.angle_gamma   90.00
#
_symmetry.space_group_name_H-M   'P 1'
#
loop_
_entity.id
_entity.type
_entity.pdbx_description
1 polymer ?
#
loop_
_entity_poly.entity_id
_entity_poly.type
_entity_poly.pdbx_seq_one_letter_code
_entity_poly.pdbx_strand_id
1 'polypeptide(L)' 'EINNLKLKGVGSIYPILTKLKNQEWVNTYQEVTDSGKVRIYYEINENGKIRLEKKINEWLELQLDIQTLLKSGLKGDLLK' A
#
# COMPACT_ATOMS: atom_id res chain seq x y z
N GLU A 1 -8.58 -16.41 -2.82
CA GLU A 1 -7.54 -16.55 -1.79
C GLU A 1 -7.62 -15.38 -0.81
N ILE A 2 -7.60 -15.65 0.50
CA ILE A 2 -7.56 -14.61 1.53
C ILE A 2 -6.08 -14.34 1.80
N ASN A 3 -5.58 -13.21 1.31
CA ASN A 3 -4.20 -12.79 1.55
C ASN A 3 -3.94 -12.67 3.06
N ASN A 4 -2.89 -13.32 3.57
CA ASN A 4 -2.48 -13.29 4.99
C ASN A 4 -1.78 -11.96 5.38
N LEU A 5 -2.31 -10.82 4.93
CA LEU A 5 -1.77 -9.50 5.24
C LEU A 5 -2.29 -9.05 6.61
N LYS A 6 -1.50 -9.32 7.66
CA LYS A 6 -1.73 -8.72 8.98
C LYS A 6 -1.04 -7.36 9.03
N LEU A 7 -1.82 -6.31 9.32
CA LEU A 7 -1.28 -4.99 9.62
C LEU A 7 -0.38 -5.09 10.86
N LYS A 8 0.92 -4.85 10.69
CA LYS A 8 1.84 -4.71 11.83
C LYS A 8 1.69 -3.30 12.39
N GLY A 9 1.26 -3.20 13.65
CA GLY A 9 1.13 -1.94 14.38
C GLY A 9 -0.07 -1.10 13.94
N VAL A 10 -1.16 -1.13 14.73
CA VAL A 10 -2.33 -0.26 14.49
C VAL A 10 -1.93 1.23 14.56
N GLY A 11 -0.92 1.58 15.37
CA GLY A 11 -0.42 2.95 15.49
C GLY A 11 0.22 3.51 14.21
N SER A 12 0.79 2.67 13.34
CA SER A 12 1.42 3.11 12.09
C SER A 12 0.44 3.32 10.94
N ILE A 13 -0.85 2.99 11.10
CA ILE A 13 -1.84 3.15 10.04
C ILE A 13 -2.23 4.62 9.86
N TYR A 14 -2.23 5.43 10.92
CA TYR A 14 -2.71 6.81 10.85
C TYR A 14 -1.87 7.69 9.90
N PRO A 15 -0.53 7.67 9.93
CA PRO A 15 0.26 8.40 8.93
C PRO A 15 -0.03 7.96 7.49
N ILE A 16 -0.28 6.67 7.27
CA ILE A 16 -0.63 6.13 5.95
C ILE A 16 -1.98 6.67 5.50
N LEU A 17 -3.01 6.56 6.35
CA LEU A 17 -4.36 7.07 6.06
C LEU A 17 -4.36 8.59 5.81
N THR A 18 -3.61 9.36 6.62
CA THR A 18 -3.43 10.79 6.40
C THR A 18 -2.79 11.08 5.05
N LYS A 19 -1.76 10.31 4.67
CA LYS A 19 -1.11 10.46 3.37
C LYS A 19 -2.07 10.15 2.21
N LEU A 20 -2.82 9.06 2.30
CA LEU A 20 -3.82 8.68 1.27
C LEU A 20 -4.90 9.76 1.10
N LYS A 21 -5.38 10.34 2.22
CA LYS A 21 -6.32 11.46 2.21
C LYS A 21 -5.72 12.70 1.55
N ASN A 22 -4.50 13.10 1.95
CA ASN A 22 -3.83 14.28 1.42
C ASN A 22 -3.51 14.18 -0.07
N GLN A 23 -3.42 12.95 -0.60
CA GLN A 23 -3.22 12.66 -2.01
C GLN A 23 -4.54 12.52 -2.78
N GLU A 24 -5.69 12.71 -2.11
CA GLU A 24 -7.03 12.61 -2.68
C GLU A 24 -7.34 11.22 -3.27
N TRP A 25 -6.71 10.18 -2.72
CA TRP A 25 -6.91 8.79 -3.15
C TRP A 25 -8.01 8.06 -2.39
N VAL A 26 -8.58 8.71 -1.37
CA VAL A 26 -9.66 8.18 -0.54
C VAL A 26 -10.65 9.29 -0.21
N ASN A 27 -11.92 8.91 -0.18
CA ASN A 27 -12.96 9.71 0.45
C ASN A 27 -12.96 9.44 1.96
N THR A 28 -13.30 10.45 2.76
CA THR A 28 -13.41 10.29 4.21
C THR A 28 -14.76 10.75 4.72
N TYR A 29 -15.38 9.96 5.58
CA TYR A 29 -16.62 10.32 6.27
C TYR A 29 -16.53 9.98 7.76
N GLN A 30 -17.35 10.64 8.56
CA GLN A 30 -17.43 10.43 10.00
C GLN A 30 -18.77 9.82 10.36
N GLU A 31 -18.75 8.88 11.30
CA GLU A 31 -19.95 8.26 11.84
C GLU A 31 -19.88 8.28 13.37
N VAL A 32 -20.99 8.63 14.00
CA VAL A 32 -21.15 8.47 15.45
C VAL A 32 -21.68 7.08 15.69
N THR A 33 -20.88 6.27 16.37
CA THR A 33 -21.28 4.91 16.74
C THR A 33 -22.36 4.92 17.81
N ASP A 34 -23.06 3.79 17.98
CA ASP A 34 -24.02 3.58 19.08
C ASP A 34 -23.43 3.86 20.48
N SER A 35 -22.10 3.76 20.61
CA SER A 35 -21.37 4.09 21.84
C SER A 35 -21.07 5.58 22.04
N GLY A 36 -21.50 6.44 21.14
CA GLY A 36 -21.23 7.89 21.11
C GLY A 36 -19.82 8.27 20.61
N LYS A 37 -18.98 7.29 20.27
CA LYS A 37 -17.62 7.55 19.73
C LYS A 37 -17.69 7.90 18.25
N VAL A 38 -16.98 8.94 17.85
CA VAL A 38 -16.76 9.29 16.43
C VAL A 38 -15.74 8.34 15.82
N ARG A 39 -16.10 7.73 14.69
CA ARG A 39 -15.19 6.95 13.84
C ARG A 39 -15.02 7.66 12.50
N ILE A 40 -13.77 7.67 12.02
CA ILE A 40 -13.44 8.17 10.69
C ILE A 40 -13.26 6.95 9.79
N TYR A 41 -14.02 6.91 8.70
CA TYR A 41 -13.94 5.87 7.68
C TYR A 41 -13.24 6.43 6.44
N TYR A 42 -12.51 5.55 5.77
CA TYR A 42 -11.75 5.85 4.57
C TYR A 42 -12.20 4.88 3.49
N GLU A 43 -12.61 5.41 2.33
CA GLU A 43 -13.05 4.63 1.18
C GLU A 43 -12.20 4.99 -0.03
N ILE A 44 -11.63 3.99 -0.73
CA ILE A 44 -10.86 4.24 -1.94
C ILE A 44 -11.76 4.82 -3.03
N ASN A 45 -11.32 5.91 -3.66
CA ASN A 45 -12.04 6.55 -4.76
C ASN A 45 -11.38 6.21 -6.11
N GLU A 46 -11.90 6.74 -7.22
CA GLU A 46 -11.38 6.44 -8.57
C GLU A 46 -9.91 6.85 -8.75
N ASN A 47 -9.50 8.01 -8.22
CA ASN A 47 -8.10 8.43 -8.24
C ASN A 47 -7.20 7.45 -7.49
N GLY A 48 -7.68 6.96 -6.34
CA GLY A 48 -7.01 5.94 -5.56
C GLY A 48 -6.87 4.61 -6.30
N LYS A 49 -7.90 4.18 -7.03
CA LYS A 49 -7.86 2.96 -7.86
C LYS A 49 -6.81 3.06 -8.97
N ILE A 50 -6.82 4.17 -9.72
CA ILE A 50 -5.81 4.45 -10.76
C ILE A 50 -4.40 4.42 -10.16
N ARG A 51 -4.21 5.06 -8.99
CA ARG A 51 -2.91 5.05 -8.33
C ARG A 51 -2.49 3.66 -7.84
N LEU A 52 -3.44 2.89 -7.32
CA LEU A 52 -3.22 1.54 -6.84
C LEU A 52 -2.72 0.64 -7.98
N GLU A 53 -3.36 0.68 -9.14
CA GLU A 53 -2.91 -0.05 -10.33
C GLU A 53 -1.48 0.34 -10.71
N LYS A 54 -1.18 1.64 -10.75
CA LYS A 54 0.19 2.12 -11.00
C LYS A 54 1.18 1.60 -9.95
N LYS A 55 0.80 1.56 -8.67
CA LYS A 55 1.65 1.02 -7.59
C LYS A 55 1.91 -0.47 -7.74
N ILE A 56 0.91 -1.23 -8.17
CA ILE A 56 1.06 -2.66 -8.44
C ILE A 56 2.04 -2.86 -9.58
N ASN A 57 1.91 -2.10 -10.67
CA ASN A 57 2.84 -2.20 -11.80
C ASN A 57 4.27 -1.81 -11.41
N GLU A 58 4.47 -0.69 -10.70
CA GLU A 58 5.78 -0.28 -10.15
C GLU A 58 6.40 -1.41 -9.29
N TRP A 59 5.58 -2.12 -8.50
CA TRP A 59 6.05 -3.23 -7.66
C TRP A 59 6.44 -4.46 -8.47
N LEU A 60 5.66 -4.82 -9.49
CA LEU A 60 5.96 -5.94 -10.37
C LEU A 60 7.25 -5.73 -11.17
N GLU A 61 7.47 -4.51 -11.66
CA GLU A 61 8.72 -4.12 -12.32
C GLU A 61 9.92 -4.27 -11.38
N LEU A 62 9.82 -3.72 -10.16
CA LEU A 62 10.87 -3.86 -9.15
C LEU A 62 11.16 -5.34 -8.82
N GLN A 63 10.13 -6.18 -8.70
CA GLN A 63 10.32 -7.61 -8.47
C GLN A 63 11.06 -8.28 -9.61
N LEU A 64 10.74 -7.94 -10.86
CA LEU A 64 11.42 -8.48 -12.04
C LEU A 64 12.91 -8.08 -12.06
N ASP A 65 13.21 -6.83 -11.74
CA ASP A 65 14.59 -6.33 -11.66
C ASP A 65 15.40 -7.07 -10.59
N ILE A 66 14.83 -7.22 -9.40
CA ILE A 66 15.46 -7.97 -8.30
C ILE A 66 15.68 -9.44 -8.71
N GLN A 67 14.69 -10.09 -9.33
CA GLN A 67 14.83 -11.47 -9.80
C GLN A 67 15.94 -11.59 -10.86
N THR A 68 16.03 -10.62 -11.77
CA THR A 68 17.07 -10.59 -12.80
C THR A 68 18.44 -10.41 -12.18
N LEU A 69 18.59 -9.47 -11.25
CA LEU A 69 19.83 -9.23 -10.49
C LEU A 69 20.28 -10.48 -9.72
N LEU A 70 19.36 -11.17 -9.05
CA LEU A 70 19.67 -12.39 -8.32
C LEU A 70 20.08 -13.53 -9.27
N LYS A 71 19.41 -13.67 -10.43
CA LYS A 71 19.80 -14.66 -11.45
C LYS A 71 21.16 -14.35 -12.08
N SER A 72 21.50 -13.08 -12.30
CA SER A 72 22.80 -12.67 -12.83
C SER A 72 23.91 -12.80 -11.79
N GLY A 73 23.63 -12.50 -10.51
CA GLY A 73 24.58 -12.65 -9.40
C GLY A 73 24.85 -14.10 -8.99
N LEU A 74 23.94 -15.04 -9.32
CA LEU A 74 24.17 -16.48 -9.21
C LEU A 74 25.17 -17.02 -10.25
N LYS A 75 25.51 -16.24 -11.29
CA LYS A 75 26.74 -16.41 -12.09
C LYS A 75 27.82 -15.56 -11.43
N GLY A 76 28.48 -16.11 -10.41
CA GLY A 76 29.36 -15.39 -9.48
C GLY A 76 30.62 -14.74 -10.07
N ASP A 77 30.49 -13.73 -10.93
CA ASP A 77 31.64 -13.04 -11.54
C ASP A 77 31.50 -11.50 -11.66
N LEU A 78 30.46 -10.86 -11.12
CA LEU A 78 30.29 -9.40 -11.23
C LEU A 78 30.55 -8.61 -9.92
N LEU A 79 31.18 -9.25 -8.94
CA LEU A 79 31.81 -8.56 -7.81
C LEU A 79 33.33 -8.64 -7.97
N LYS A 80 33.86 -7.92 -8.97
CA LYS A 80 35.25 -7.50 -9.03
C LYS A 80 35.29 -5.99 -9.19
#